data_AF-A0A3E0MZ28-F1
#
_entry.id   AF-A0A3E0MZ28-F1
#
_cell.length_a   1.000
_cell.length_b   1.000
_cell.length_c   1.000
_cell.angle_alpha   90.00
_cell.angle_beta   90.00
_cell.angle_gamma   90.00
#
_symmetry.space_group_name_H-M   'P 1'
#
loop_
_entity.id
_entity.type
_entity.pdbx_description
1 polymer ?
#
loop_
_entity_poly.entity_id
_entity_poly.type
_entity_poly.pdbx_seq_one_letter_code
_entity_poly.pdbx_strand_id
1 'polypeptide(L)'
;MCLASPVVADDDPAAAGAGQDTQEATEKATGGVNVLAGAAIGAGLVILGAGFGIGRIGSAAVESQARQPEVAGSIQTAMIIAAALIEGVTLFALIVCLLAV
;
A
#
# COMPACT_ATOMS: atom_id res chain seq x y z
N MET A 1 -19.91 -9.21 48.19
CA MET A 1 -18.58 -9.39 48.80
C MET A 1 -17.92 -10.55 48.07
N CYS A 2 -16.85 -10.24 47.33
CA CYS A 2 -15.81 -11.16 46.85
C CYS A 2 -16.30 -12.33 45.95
N LEU A 3 -15.95 -12.45 44.67
CA LEU A 3 -14.69 -12.17 44.00
C LEU A 3 -14.95 -12.01 42.49
N ALA A 4 -14.50 -10.89 41.94
CA ALA A 4 -14.10 -10.84 40.54
C ALA A 4 -12.88 -11.74 40.33
N SER A 5 -12.79 -12.44 39.20
CA SER A 5 -11.56 -12.51 38.42
C SER A 5 -11.84 -13.03 37.01
N PRO A 6 -11.01 -12.60 36.05
CA PRO A 6 -11.42 -12.21 34.73
C PRO A 6 -11.07 -13.29 33.71
N VAL A 7 -12.02 -13.58 32.82
CA VAL A 7 -11.72 -14.35 31.61
C VAL A 7 -11.17 -13.35 30.57
N VAL A 8 -9.85 -13.40 30.37
CA VAL A 8 -9.10 -12.90 29.21
C VAL A 8 -9.32 -11.42 28.87
N ALA A 9 -8.60 -10.58 29.63
CA ALA A 9 -7.86 -9.46 29.06
C ALA A 9 -6.38 -9.87 29.11
N ASP A 10 -5.86 -10.39 28.00
CA ASP A 10 -4.42 -10.41 27.75
C ASP A 10 -4.10 -9.12 26.97
N ASP A 11 -4.11 -8.01 27.70
CA ASP A 11 -3.40 -6.78 27.35
C ASP A 11 -2.00 -6.88 27.98
N ASP A 12 -0.98 -7.24 27.18
CA ASP A 12 0.42 -6.78 27.34
C ASP A 12 1.35 -7.39 26.25
N PRO A 13 2.39 -6.69 25.76
CA PRO A 13 2.56 -5.25 25.67
C PRO A 13 3.03 -4.78 24.27
N ALA A 14 2.88 -3.48 24.02
CA ALA A 14 3.88 -2.63 23.39
C ALA A 14 4.64 -3.12 22.13
N ALA A 15 4.34 -2.42 21.03
CA ALA A 15 5.30 -1.98 20.03
C ALA A 15 6.00 -3.08 19.20
N ALA A 16 5.26 -3.68 18.27
CA ALA A 16 5.86 -4.11 17.01
C ALA A 16 6.42 -2.85 16.32
N GLY A 17 7.73 -2.64 16.48
CA GLY A 17 8.40 -1.37 16.26
C GLY A 17 8.13 -0.74 14.90
N ALA A 18 7.38 0.34 14.90
CA ALA A 18 7.45 1.37 13.88
C ALA A 18 8.66 2.27 14.21
N GLY A 19 9.86 1.73 14.00
CA GLY A 19 11.09 2.53 13.94
C GLY A 19 11.20 3.12 12.54
N GLN A 20 10.49 4.23 12.33
CA GLN A 20 10.41 5.01 11.08
C GLN A 20 11.55 6.03 11.00
N ASP A 21 12.73 5.64 11.46
CA ASP A 21 13.75 6.60 11.82
C ASP A 21 14.64 6.85 10.61
N THR A 22 14.26 7.90 9.89
CA THR A 22 15.17 8.72 9.06
C THR A 22 15.51 8.13 7.69
N GLN A 23 14.56 8.35 6.80
CA GLN A 23 14.78 8.97 5.49
C GLN A 23 16.02 9.91 5.49
N GLU A 24 17.22 9.42 5.22
CA GLU A 24 18.34 10.22 4.74
C GLU A 24 19.35 9.32 4.01
N ALA A 25 19.99 9.88 2.99
CA ALA A 25 20.97 9.24 2.10
C ALA A 25 20.39 8.32 1.02
N THR A 26 19.55 8.89 0.17
CA THR A 26 19.76 8.83 -1.28
C THR A 26 21.27 8.74 -1.60
N GLU A 27 21.64 7.86 -2.54
CA GLU A 27 22.84 8.02 -3.35
C GLU A 27 24.19 7.85 -2.61
N LYS A 28 24.72 6.61 -2.48
CA LYS A 28 26.12 6.18 -2.70
C LYS A 28 26.38 4.79 -2.10
N ALA A 29 26.14 3.71 -2.85
CA ALA A 29 26.95 2.48 -2.78
C ALA A 29 26.37 1.41 -3.71
N THR A 30 26.91 1.33 -4.93
CA THR A 30 27.00 0.08 -5.71
C THR A 30 27.94 -0.90 -4.99
N GLY A 31 27.63 -1.27 -3.75
CA GLY A 31 28.48 -2.11 -2.92
C GLY A 31 27.66 -2.82 -1.86
N GLY A 32 27.32 -4.08 -2.11
CA GLY A 32 26.73 -4.98 -1.12
C GLY A 32 25.39 -4.53 -0.56
N VAL A 33 24.40 -4.25 -1.41
CA VAL A 33 23.01 -4.12 -0.92
C VAL A 33 22.54 -5.50 -0.48
N ASN A 34 22.25 -5.65 0.80
CA ASN A 34 21.55 -6.82 1.32
C ASN A 34 20.26 -6.98 0.53
N VAL A 35 20.14 -8.07 -0.22
CA VAL A 35 19.06 -8.32 -1.17
C VAL A 35 17.67 -8.13 -0.54
N LEU A 36 17.52 -8.55 0.72
CA LEU A 36 16.33 -8.33 1.56
C LEU A 36 15.94 -6.85 1.73
N ALA A 37 16.92 -5.98 1.98
CA ALA A 37 16.67 -4.54 2.16
C ALA A 37 16.29 -3.86 0.84
N GLY A 38 16.93 -4.25 -0.27
CA GLY A 38 16.60 -3.77 -1.60
C GLY A 38 15.18 -4.14 -2.04
N ALA A 39 14.78 -5.39 -1.78
CA ALA A 39 13.43 -5.88 -2.08
C ALA A 39 12.34 -5.17 -1.25
N ALA A 40 12.59 -4.94 0.05
CA ALA A 40 11.65 -4.22 0.91
C ALA A 40 11.43 -2.77 0.45
N ILE A 41 12.52 -2.06 0.11
CA ILE A 41 12.44 -0.68 -0.41
C ILE A 41 11.74 -0.67 -1.77
N GLY A 42 12.09 -1.60 -2.66
CA GLY A 42 11.45 -1.73 -3.97
C GLY A 42 9.95 -1.96 -3.87
N ALA A 43 9.51 -2.88 -3.01
CA ALA A 43 8.09 -3.15 -2.76
C ALA A 43 7.35 -1.92 -2.21
N GLY A 44 7.98 -1.18 -1.28
CA GLY A 44 7.41 0.07 -0.74
C GLY A 44 7.19 1.13 -1.82
N LEU A 45 8.17 1.34 -2.70
CA LEU A 45 8.06 2.31 -3.81
C LEU A 45 6.96 1.94 -4.81
N VAL A 46 6.84 0.65 -5.14
CA VAL A 46 5.78 0.13 -6.02
C VAL A 46 4.41 0.46 -5.44
N ILE A 47 4.19 0.20 -4.15
CA ILE A 47 2.89 0.43 -3.49
C ILE A 47 2.57 1.92 -3.36
N LEU A 48 3.56 2.77 -3.10
CA LEU A 48 3.36 4.22 -3.09
C LEU A 48 2.91 4.74 -4.45
N GLY A 49 3.54 4.28 -5.54
CA GLY A 49 3.15 4.64 -6.90
C GLY A 49 1.73 4.18 -7.26
N ALA A 50 1.41 2.92 -6.93
CA ALA A 50 0.10 2.33 -7.20
C ALA A 50 -1.03 3.05 -6.44
N GLY A 51 -0.84 3.25 -5.13
CA GLY A 51 -1.81 3.93 -4.27
C GLY A 51 -2.09 5.36 -4.71
N PHE A 52 -1.06 6.10 -5.11
CA PHE A 52 -1.22 7.46 -5.63
C PHE A 52 -2.00 7.47 -6.97
N GLY A 53 -1.66 6.56 -7.88
CA GLY A 53 -2.35 6.44 -9.17
C GLY A 53 -3.83 6.12 -9.03
N ILE A 54 -4.16 5.06 -8.26
CA ILE A 54 -5.54 4.63 -8.03
C ILE A 54 -6.34 5.70 -7.26
N GLY A 55 -5.74 6.34 -6.25
CA GLY A 55 -6.40 7.40 -5.48
C GLY A 55 -6.80 8.61 -6.33
N ARG A 56 -5.96 9.00 -7.28
CA ARG A 56 -6.26 10.07 -8.25
C ARG A 56 -7.39 9.69 -9.20
N ILE A 57 -7.41 8.45 -9.69
CA ILE A 57 -8.49 7.95 -10.56
C ILE A 57 -9.80 7.88 -9.78
N GLY A 58 -9.78 7.32 -8.56
CA GLY A 58 -10.97 7.19 -7.71
C GLY A 58 -11.61 8.53 -7.38
N SER A 59 -10.80 9.51 -6.96
CA SER A 59 -11.31 10.87 -6.66
C SER A 59 -11.95 11.55 -7.89
N ALA A 60 -11.28 11.52 -9.04
CA ALA A 60 -11.82 12.09 -10.28
C ALA A 60 -13.11 11.39 -10.74
N ALA A 61 -13.18 10.06 -10.58
CA ALA A 61 -14.34 9.28 -10.96
C ALA A 61 -15.54 9.54 -10.05
N VAL A 62 -15.33 9.62 -8.72
CA VAL A 62 -16.41 9.93 -7.76
C VAL A 62 -16.97 11.33 -7.99
N GLU A 63 -16.11 12.33 -8.24
CA GLU A 63 -16.57 13.69 -8.54
C GLU A 63 -17.34 13.76 -9.88
N SER A 64 -16.90 13.00 -10.88
CA SER A 64 -17.60 12.92 -12.17
C SER A 64 -18.96 12.24 -12.06
N GLN A 65 -19.06 11.16 -11.26
CA GLN A 65 -20.32 10.46 -10.98
C GLN A 65 -21.31 11.35 -10.23
N ALA A 66 -20.82 12.18 -9.29
CA ALA A 66 -21.66 13.12 -8.57
C ALA A 66 -22.23 14.23 -9.47
N ARG A 67 -21.45 14.69 -10.46
CA ARG A 67 -21.89 15.72 -11.43
C ARG A 67 -22.82 15.18 -12.50
N GLN A 68 -22.63 13.94 -12.92
CA GLN A 68 -23.37 13.32 -14.02
C GLN A 68 -23.80 11.89 -13.64
N PRO A 69 -24.84 11.75 -12.81
CA PRO A 69 -25.28 10.44 -12.31
C PRO A 69 -25.81 9.53 -13.44
N GLU A 70 -26.27 10.11 -14.54
CA GLU A 70 -26.79 9.41 -15.73
C GLU A 70 -25.75 8.50 -16.38
N VAL A 71 -24.47 8.87 -16.32
CA VAL A 71 -23.34 8.12 -16.89
C VAL A 71 -22.47 7.46 -15.83
N ALA A 72 -22.93 7.41 -14.58
CA ALA A 72 -22.13 6.91 -13.46
C ALA A 72 -21.65 5.46 -13.65
N GLY A 73 -22.50 4.60 -14.23
CA GLY A 73 -22.13 3.22 -14.55
C GLY A 73 -20.96 3.14 -15.52
N SER A 74 -20.95 3.96 -16.58
CA SER A 74 -19.85 4.00 -17.54
C SER A 74 -18.55 4.52 -16.91
N ILE A 75 -18.64 5.52 -16.03
CA ILE A 75 -17.48 6.06 -15.29
C ILE A 75 -16.92 5.00 -14.34
N GLN A 76 -17.79 4.26 -13.64
CA GLN A 76 -17.37 3.16 -12.77
C GLN A 76 -16.65 2.06 -13.57
N THR A 77 -17.17 1.66 -14.73
CA THR A 77 -16.48 0.68 -15.59
C THR A 77 -15.10 1.18 -16.02
N ALA A 78 -14.99 2.43 -16.47
CA ALA A 78 -13.71 3.01 -16.85
C ALA A 78 -12.72 3.10 -15.67
N MET A 79 -13.20 3.47 -14.47
CA MET A 79 -12.41 3.50 -13.23
C MET A 79 -11.88 2.10 -12.89
N ILE A 80 -12.73 1.07 -12.94
CA ILE A 80 -12.33 -0.31 -12.63
C ILE A 80 -11.32 -0.84 -13.64
N ILE A 81 -11.48 -0.54 -14.94
CA ILE A 81 -10.49 -0.93 -15.97
C ILE A 81 -9.15 -0.25 -15.68
N ALA A 82 -9.14 1.05 -15.40
CA ALA A 82 -7.92 1.78 -15.08
C ALA A 82 -7.26 1.27 -13.79
N ALA A 83 -8.05 0.98 -12.74
CA ALA A 83 -7.56 0.38 -11.51
C ALA A 83 -6.97 -1.01 -11.76
N ALA A 84 -7.63 -1.86 -12.55
CA ALA A 84 -7.15 -3.20 -12.89
C ALA A 84 -5.82 -3.17 -13.67
N LEU A 85 -5.62 -2.19 -14.54
CA LEU A 85 -4.33 -2.02 -15.25
C LEU A 85 -3.20 -1.63 -14.29
N ILE A 86 -3.46 -0.74 -13.33
CA ILE A 86 -2.47 -0.38 -12.31
C ILE A 86 -2.18 -1.58 -11.40
N GLU A 87 -3.21 -2.27 -10.92
CA GLU A 87 -3.07 -3.46 -10.07
C GLU A 87 -2.28 -4.57 -10.80
N GLY A 88 -2.53 -4.78 -12.09
CA GLY A 88 -1.78 -5.75 -12.90
C GLY A 88 -0.28 -5.49 -12.92
N VAL A 89 0.14 -4.23 -13.13
CA VAL A 89 1.56 -3.84 -13.13
C VAL A 89 2.13 -3.86 -11.72
N THR A 90 1.34 -3.45 -10.72
CA THR A 90 1.75 -3.41 -9.31
C THR A 90 2.04 -4.81 -8.77
N LEU A 91 1.13 -5.76 -9.01
CA LEU A 91 1.33 -7.16 -8.61
C LEU A 91 2.52 -7.79 -9.36
N PHE A 92 2.70 -7.50 -10.64
CA PHE A 92 3.87 -7.98 -11.36
C PHE A 92 5.18 -7.47 -10.75
N ALA A 93 5.25 -6.18 -10.43
CA ALA A 93 6.42 -5.58 -9.79
C ALA A 93 6.67 -6.14 -8.38
N LEU A 94 5.62 -6.36 -7.58
CA LEU A 94 5.75 -7.01 -6.27
C LEU A 94 6.27 -8.44 -6.37
N ILE A 95 5.80 -9.20 -7.36
CA ILE A 95 6.32 -10.56 -7.61
C ILE A 95 7.82 -10.51 -7.92
N VAL A 96 8.26 -9.57 -8.75
CA VAL A 96 9.69 -9.39 -9.04
C VAL A 96 10.48 -9.04 -7.77
N CYS A 97 9.97 -8.15 -6.93
CA CYS A 97 10.58 -7.85 -5.63
C CYS A 97 10.65 -9.07 -4.71
N LEU A 98 9.62 -9.91 -4.71
CA LEU A 98 9.57 -11.12 -3.89
C LEU A 98 10.52 -12.21 -4.40
N LEU A 99 10.63 -12.37 -5.71
CA LEU A 99 11.57 -13.31 -6.34
C LEU A 99 13.02 -12.88 -6.23
N ALA A 100 13.26 -11.59 -5.98
CA ALA A 100 14.60 -11.09 -5.76
C ALA A 100 15.17 -11.51 -4.40
N VAL A 101 14.34 -11.85 -3.41
CA VAL A 101 14.72 -12.21 -2.03
C VAL A 101 15.29 -13.62 -1.90
#